data_AF-A0A9X3JM97-F1
#
_entry.id   AF-A0A9X3JM97-F1
#
_cell.length_a   1.000
_cell.length_b   1.000
_cell.length_c   1.000
_cell.angle_alpha   90.00
_cell.angle_beta   90.00
_cell.angle_gamma   90.00
#
_symmetry.space_group_name_H-M   'P 1'
#
loop_
_entity.id
_entity.type
_entity.pdbx_description
1 polymer ?
#
loop_
_entity_poly.entity_id
_entity_poly.type
_entity_poly.pdbx_seq_one_letter_code
_entity_poly.pdbx_strand_id
1 'polypeptide(L)'
;MRAAVQPSTDETVLAPPHRKHVLVALGLSALFLALQVVLTDHGDMGAGAAGWFWMVVGCLLLATVYRGHSRVARGVVVVSAFVGVIVYGLAALTDPRAALVALAFLGQALPLLTKPVRQHVRHHD
;
A
#
# COMPACT_ATOMS: atom_id res chain seq x y z
N MET A 1 46.47 -5.06 -31.00
CA MET A 1 45.23 -5.67 -30.48
C MET A 1 44.66 -4.76 -29.41
N ARG A 2 43.61 -3.99 -29.73
CA ARG A 2 42.90 -3.17 -28.74
C ARG A 2 41.87 -4.06 -28.04
N ALA A 3 42.04 -4.28 -26.75
CA ALA A 3 41.00 -4.86 -25.90
C ALA A 3 39.83 -3.86 -25.88
N ALA A 4 38.69 -4.26 -26.43
CA ALA A 4 37.43 -3.57 -26.20
C ALA A 4 37.03 -3.85 -24.74
N VAL A 5 37.28 -2.88 -23.86
CA VAL A 5 36.66 -2.85 -22.53
C VAL A 5 35.17 -2.62 -22.78
N GLN A 6 34.37 -3.68 -22.66
CA GLN A 6 32.92 -3.55 -22.65
C GLN A 6 32.54 -2.72 -21.43
N PRO A 7 31.76 -1.63 -21.60
CA PRO A 7 31.20 -0.92 -20.47
C PRO A 7 30.31 -1.90 -19.70
N SER A 8 30.63 -2.07 -18.42
CA SER A 8 29.86 -2.82 -17.44
C SER A 8 28.41 -2.39 -17.50
N THR A 9 27.56 -3.25 -18.05
CA THR A 9 26.10 -3.15 -18.11
C THR A 9 25.49 -3.36 -16.72
N ASP A 10 25.99 -2.64 -15.71
CA ASP A 10 25.42 -2.57 -14.36
C ASP A 10 24.29 -1.56 -14.26
N GLU A 11 23.94 -0.90 -15.38
CA GLU A 11 22.70 -0.18 -15.55
C GLU A 11 21.61 -1.10 -16.12
N THR A 12 21.34 -2.21 -15.44
CA THR A 12 19.98 -2.78 -15.45
C THR A 12 19.06 -1.87 -14.62
N VAL A 13 19.01 -0.60 -15.05
CA VAL A 13 17.99 0.38 -14.72
C VAL A 13 16.66 -0.30 -14.98
N LEU A 14 15.98 -0.69 -13.89
CA LEU A 14 14.66 -1.30 -13.92
C LEU A 14 13.81 -0.66 -15.01
N ALA A 15 13.44 -1.45 -16.01
CA ALA A 15 12.76 -0.98 -17.20
C ALA A 15 11.60 -0.02 -16.88
N PRO A 16 11.43 1.07 -17.64
CA PRO A 16 10.47 2.15 -17.39
C PRO A 16 8.99 1.74 -17.16
N PRO A 17 8.43 0.65 -17.72
CA PRO A 17 7.05 0.27 -17.41
C PRO A 17 6.85 -0.22 -15.98
N HIS A 18 7.86 -0.84 -15.36
CA HIS A 18 7.68 -1.51 -14.07
C HIS A 18 7.48 -0.52 -12.91
N ARG A 19 8.18 0.63 -12.95
CA ARG A 19 8.08 1.68 -11.93
C ARG A 19 6.75 2.42 -11.97
N LYS A 20 6.17 2.61 -13.16
CA LYS A 20 4.86 3.25 -13.34
C LYS A 20 3.74 2.42 -12.71
N HIS A 21 3.77 1.10 -12.87
CA HIS A 21 2.76 0.21 -12.32
C HIS A 21 2.79 0.17 -10.78
N VAL A 22 3.99 0.20 -10.19
CA VAL A 22 4.18 0.28 -8.74
C VAL A 22 3.68 1.63 -8.19
N LEU A 23 3.98 2.74 -8.87
CA LEU A 23 3.48 4.07 -8.50
C LEU A 23 1.96 4.17 -8.57
N VAL A 24 1.33 3.63 -9.63
CA VAL A 24 -0.13 3.60 -9.76
C VAL A 24 -0.75 2.76 -8.64
N ALA A 25 -0.19 1.59 -8.35
CA ALA A 25 -0.69 0.72 -7.29
C ALA A 25 -0.60 1.40 -5.91
N LEU A 26 0.53 2.05 -5.61
CA LEU A 26 0.73 2.76 -4.35
C LEU A 26 -0.14 4.02 -4.25
N GLY A 27 -0.29 4.77 -5.35
CA GLY A 27 -1.19 5.92 -5.41
C GLY A 27 -2.64 5.51 -5.15
N LEU A 28 -3.07 4.38 -5.72
CA LEU A 28 -4.40 3.82 -5.47
C LEU A 28 -4.55 3.39 -4.00
N SER A 29 -3.56 2.70 -3.42
CA SER A 29 -3.57 2.35 -2.00
C SER A 29 -3.57 3.57 -1.09
N ALA A 30 -2.86 4.64 -1.43
CA ALA A 30 -2.86 5.91 -0.69
C ALA A 30 -4.23 6.61 -0.78
N LEU A 31 -4.87 6.60 -1.94
CA LEU A 31 -6.23 7.13 -2.11
C LEU A 31 -7.24 6.38 -1.24
N PHE A 32 -7.17 5.05 -1.23
CA PHE A 32 -8.04 4.22 -0.39
C PHE A 32 -7.76 4.39 1.10
N LEU A 33 -6.50 4.57 1.50
CA LEU A 33 -6.13 4.93 2.87
C LEU A 33 -6.77 6.27 3.27
N ALA A 34 -6.70 7.28 2.41
CA ALA A 34 -7.34 8.57 2.69
C ALA A 34 -8.87 8.44 2.82
N LEU A 35 -9.48 7.62 1.96
CA LEU A 35 -10.90 7.33 2.03
C LEU A 35 -11.29 6.63 3.34
N GLN A 36 -10.48 5.68 3.82
CA GLN A 36 -10.70 5.02 5.12
C GLN A 36 -10.69 6.01 6.27
N VAL A 37 -9.72 6.93 6.29
CA VAL A 37 -9.60 7.93 7.37
C VAL A 37 -10.82 8.86 7.41
N VAL A 38 -11.36 9.22 6.24
CA VAL A 38 -12.57 10.07 6.14
C VAL A 38 -13.84 9.30 6.50
N LEU A 39 -13.95 8.03 6.12
CA LEU A 39 -15.18 7.25 6.31
C LEU A 39 -15.25 6.53 7.66
N THR A 40 -14.11 6.30 8.31
CA THR A 40 -14.07 5.61 9.60
C THR A 40 -14.44 6.60 10.69
N ASP A 41 -15.47 6.26 11.46
CA ASP A 41 -15.78 6.99 12.68
C ASP A 41 -14.77 6.61 13.77
N HIS A 42 -14.02 7.60 14.25
CA HIS A 42 -12.98 7.42 15.27
C HIS A 42 -13.47 7.72 16.69
N GLY A 43 -14.77 8.04 16.86
CA GLY A 43 -15.39 8.33 18.14
C GLY A 43 -14.99 9.68 18.77
N ASP A 44 -15.66 10.08 19.85
CA ASP A 44 -15.55 11.41 20.47
C ASP A 44 -14.19 11.70 21.14
N MET A 45 -13.33 10.70 21.33
CA MET A 45 -11.98 10.91 21.87
C MET A 45 -11.02 11.38 20.78
N GLY A 46 -11.11 12.66 20.43
CA GLY A 46 -10.15 13.28 19.50
C GLY A 46 -10.17 12.66 18.10
N ALA A 47 -11.37 12.47 17.53
CA ALA A 47 -11.65 11.85 16.23
C ALA A 47 -10.66 12.22 15.11
N GLY A 48 -10.20 13.47 15.08
CA GLY A 48 -9.20 13.93 14.12
C GLY A 48 -7.80 13.36 14.37
N ALA A 49 -7.33 13.34 15.62
CA ALA A 49 -5.97 12.95 15.97
C ALA A 49 -5.71 11.46 15.71
N ALA A 50 -6.68 10.60 16.04
CA ALA A 50 -6.57 9.16 15.79
C ALA A 50 -6.55 8.86 14.28
N GLY A 51 -7.42 9.49 13.49
CA GLY A 51 -7.43 9.33 12.03
C GLY A 51 -6.15 9.84 11.37
N TRP A 52 -5.64 11.00 11.80
CA TRP A 52 -4.37 11.53 11.32
C TRP A 52 -3.18 10.65 11.70
N PHE A 53 -3.17 10.07 12.90
CA PHE A 53 -2.13 9.12 13.32
C PHE A 53 -2.09 7.91 12.38
N TRP A 54 -3.23 7.27 12.13
CA TRP A 54 -3.30 6.10 11.24
C TRP A 54 -2.99 6.45 9.78
N MET A 55 -3.38 7.65 9.31
CA MET A 55 -2.97 8.18 8.01
C MET A 55 -1.44 8.26 7.90
N VAL A 56 -0.78 8.87 8.88
CA VAL A 56 0.68 9.05 8.88
C VAL A 56 1.37 7.69 8.91
N VAL A 57 0.94 6.78 9.78
CA VAL A 57 1.49 5.42 9.86
C VAL A 57 1.30 4.68 8.54
N GLY A 58 0.12 4.74 7.93
CA GLY A 58 -0.17 4.11 6.64
C GLY A 58 0.69 4.68 5.49
N CYS A 59 0.86 6.00 5.45
CA CYS A 59 1.73 6.68 4.48
C CYS A 59 3.20 6.29 4.66
N LEU A 60 3.69 6.20 5.90
CA LEU A 60 5.06 5.76 6.18
C LEU A 60 5.27 4.31 5.74
N LEU A 61 4.33 3.42 6.04
CA LEU A 61 4.38 2.03 5.57
C LEU A 61 4.37 1.96 4.04
N LEU A 62 3.50 2.70 3.36
CA LEU A 62 3.49 2.79 1.89
C LEU A 62 4.81 3.35 1.33
N ALA A 63 5.43 4.33 2.00
CA ALA A 63 6.72 4.88 1.62
C ALA A 63 7.86 3.85 1.75
N THR A 64 7.83 3.01 2.80
CA THR A 64 8.79 1.91 2.95
C THR A 64 8.61 0.85 1.87
N VAL A 65 7.36 0.55 1.48
CA VAL A 65 7.05 -0.36 0.37
C VAL A 65 7.51 0.23 -0.97
N TYR A 66 7.29 1.54 -1.19
CA TYR A 66 7.75 2.24 -2.40
C TYR A 66 9.27 2.18 -2.56
N ARG A 67 10.00 2.42 -1.47
CA ARG A 67 11.46 2.36 -1.47
C ARG A 67 11.99 0.94 -1.65
N GLY A 68 11.14 -0.09 -1.59
CA GLY A 68 11.54 -1.49 -1.75
C GLY A 68 12.23 -2.08 -0.52
N HIS A 69 12.19 -1.41 0.62
CA HIS A 69 13.04 -1.74 1.79
C HIS A 69 12.48 -2.84 2.71
N SER A 70 11.23 -3.28 2.58
CA SER A 70 10.67 -4.24 3.54
C SER A 70 9.46 -5.03 3.04
N ARG A 71 9.62 -6.36 2.93
CA ARG A 71 8.51 -7.32 2.78
C ARG A 71 7.54 -7.30 3.98
N VAL A 72 8.06 -7.03 5.18
CA VAL A 72 7.29 -6.98 6.42
C VAL A 72 6.32 -5.81 6.39
N ALA A 73 6.77 -4.62 5.98
CA ALA A 73 5.88 -3.46 5.84
C ALA A 73 4.71 -3.72 4.87
N ARG A 74 5.00 -4.37 3.73
CA ARG A 74 3.95 -4.80 2.79
C ARG A 74 2.96 -5.77 3.45
N GLY A 75 3.49 -6.76 4.18
CA GLY A 75 2.69 -7.74 4.91
C GLY A 75 1.79 -7.09 5.95
N VAL A 76 2.32 -6.17 6.76
CA VAL A 76 1.57 -5.42 7.77
C VAL A 76 0.43 -4.65 7.13
N VAL A 77 0.66 -3.89 6.05
CA VAL A 77 -0.41 -3.13 5.39
C VAL A 77 -1.50 -4.06 4.86
N VAL A 78 -1.13 -5.16 4.21
CA VAL A 78 -2.09 -6.12 3.65
C VAL A 78 -2.89 -6.81 4.76
N VAL A 79 -2.23 -7.28 5.81
CA VAL A 79 -2.90 -7.96 6.94
C VAL A 79 -3.84 -7.00 7.65
N SER A 80 -3.38 -5.79 7.99
CA SER A 80 -4.23 -4.77 8.62
C SER A 80 -5.43 -4.44 7.75
N ALA A 81 -5.25 -4.35 6.43
CA ALA A 81 -6.35 -4.11 5.51
C ALA A 81 -7.37 -5.27 5.50
N PHE A 82 -6.91 -6.53 5.48
CA PHE A 82 -7.82 -7.68 5.58
C PHE A 82 -8.57 -7.74 6.91
N VAL A 83 -7.91 -7.42 8.02
CA VAL A 83 -8.60 -7.29 9.32
C VAL A 83 -9.68 -6.23 9.24
N GLY A 84 -9.40 -5.07 8.65
CA GLY A 84 -10.40 -4.03 8.39
C GLY A 84 -11.58 -4.52 7.55
N VAL A 85 -11.32 -5.25 6.45
CA VAL A 85 -12.39 -5.86 5.63
C VAL A 85 -13.28 -6.78 6.46
N ILE A 86 -12.71 -7.60 7.34
CA ILE A 86 -13.49 -8.54 8.18
C ILE A 86 -14.31 -7.76 9.21
N VAL A 87 -13.70 -6.83 9.94
CA VAL A 87 -14.38 -6.05 10.99
C VAL A 87 -15.52 -5.22 10.41
N TYR A 88 -15.25 -4.44 9.36
CA TYR A 88 -16.27 -3.60 8.74
C TYR A 88 -17.24 -4.39 7.85
N GLY A 89 -16.83 -5.54 7.31
CA GLY A 89 -17.71 -6.45 6.58
C GLY A 89 -18.75 -7.11 7.50
N LEU A 90 -18.37 -7.45 8.73
CA LEU A 90 -19.33 -7.91 9.74
C LEU A 90 -20.24 -6.76 10.20
N ALA A 91 -19.69 -5.56 10.40
CA ALA A 91 -20.50 -4.37 10.73
C ALA A 91 -21.46 -3.97 9.61
N ALA A 92 -21.14 -4.30 8.34
CA ALA A 92 -21.99 -4.05 7.18
C ALA A 92 -23.33 -4.79 7.22
N LEU A 93 -23.45 -5.84 8.04
CA LEU A 93 -24.71 -6.54 8.27
C LEU A 93 -25.75 -5.65 8.97
N THR A 94 -25.29 -4.64 9.72
CA THR A 94 -26.13 -3.73 10.51
C THR A 94 -26.05 -2.28 10.04
N ASP A 95 -24.94 -1.87 9.42
CA ASP A 95 -24.75 -0.51 8.89
C ASP A 95 -24.19 -0.55 7.45
N PRO A 96 -24.98 -0.16 6.42
CA PRO A 96 -24.52 -0.18 5.05
C PRO A 96 -23.33 0.75 4.77
N ARG A 97 -23.05 1.75 5.61
CA ARG A 97 -21.86 2.60 5.48
C ARG A 97 -20.58 1.83 5.76
N ALA A 98 -20.62 0.85 6.66
CA ALA A 98 -19.48 -0.02 6.95
C ALA A 98 -19.07 -0.85 5.72
N ALA A 99 -20.00 -1.15 4.79
CA ALA A 99 -19.66 -1.79 3.51
C ALA A 99 -18.70 -0.93 2.68
N LEU A 100 -18.88 0.40 2.65
CA LEU A 100 -18.00 1.32 1.93
C LEU A 100 -16.61 1.36 2.56
N VAL A 101 -16.53 1.32 3.89
CA VAL A 101 -15.26 1.25 4.63
C VAL A 101 -14.55 -0.07 4.34
N ALA A 102 -15.26 -1.20 4.37
CA ALA A 102 -14.71 -2.50 4.01
C ALA A 102 -14.18 -2.54 2.57
N LEU A 103 -14.90 -1.95 1.61
CA LEU A 103 -14.43 -1.80 0.24
C LEU A 103 -13.17 -0.93 0.15
N ALA A 104 -13.08 0.12 0.95
CA ALA A 104 -11.89 0.96 1.00
C ALA A 104 -10.67 0.20 1.54
N PHE A 105 -10.85 -0.65 2.56
CA PHE A 105 -9.80 -1.57 3.03
C PHE A 105 -9.39 -2.58 1.95
N LEU A 106 -10.35 -3.16 1.23
CA LEU A 106 -10.06 -4.09 0.14
C LEU A 106 -9.29 -3.40 -1.00
N GLY A 107 -9.70 -2.18 -1.35
CA GLY A 107 -9.06 -1.33 -2.36
C GLY A 107 -7.63 -0.94 -2.00
N GLN A 108 -7.28 -0.86 -0.71
CA GLN A 108 -5.90 -0.64 -0.27
C GLN A 108 -5.04 -1.91 -0.41
N ALA A 109 -5.60 -3.10 -0.11
CA ALA A 109 -4.88 -4.36 -0.12
C ALA A 109 -4.60 -4.89 -1.54
N LEU A 110 -5.59 -4.84 -2.43
CA LEU A 110 -5.52 -5.44 -3.77
C LEU A 110 -4.33 -4.92 -4.60
N PRO A 111 -4.03 -3.62 -4.68
CA PRO A 111 -2.91 -3.10 -5.45
C PRO A 111 -1.56 -3.61 -4.92
N LEU A 112 -1.43 -3.80 -3.61
CA LEU A 112 -0.21 -4.29 -2.97
C LEU A 112 0.03 -5.79 -3.19
N LEU A 113 -1.03 -6.54 -3.50
CA LEU A 113 -0.95 -7.96 -3.85
C LEU A 113 -0.56 -8.22 -5.31
N THR A 114 -0.60 -7.19 -6.16
CA THR A 114 -0.28 -7.32 -7.59
C THR A 114 1.16 -7.83 -7.80
N LYS A 115 1.35 -8.60 -8.88
CA LYS A 115 2.67 -9.15 -9.27
C LYS A 115 3.77 -8.09 -9.34
N PRO A 116 3.54 -6.88 -9.91
CA PRO A 116 4.56 -5.84 -9.97
C PRO A 116 5.05 -5.41 -8.59
N VAL A 117 4.15 -5.13 -7.64
CA VAL A 117 4.56 -4.72 -6.28
C VAL A 117 5.29 -5.87 -5.55
N ARG A 118 4.87 -7.12 -5.78
CA ARG A 118 5.54 -8.29 -5.18
C ARG A 118 6.96 -8.49 -5.70
N GLN A 119 7.19 -8.29 -6.99
CA GLN A 119 8.51 -8.40 -7.60
C GLN A 119 9.42 -7.24 -7.19
N HIS A 120 8.87 -6.02 -7.13
CA HIS A 120 9.59 -4.81 -6.69
C HIS A 120 10.19 -4.96 -5.29
N VAL A 121 9.41 -5.45 -4.32
CA VAL A 121 9.89 -5.62 -2.93
C VAL A 121 10.77 -6.86 -2.76
N ARG A 122 10.71 -7.84 -3.68
CA ARG A 122 11.56 -9.04 -3.60
C ARG A 122 12.97 -8.83 -4.13
N HIS A 123 13.17 -7.93 -5.09
CA HIS A 123 14.47 -7.69 -5.72
C HIS A 123 15.41 -6.78 -4.89
N HIS A 124 14.92 -6.18 -3.81
CA HIS A 124 15.68 -5.26 -2.95
C HIS A 124 16.06 -5.84 -1.56
N ASP A 125 15.70 -7.10 -1.29
CA ASP A 125 16.13 -7.90 -0.12
C ASP A 125 17.03 -9.05 -0.60
#